data_AF-A0A7C7QNQ5-F1
#
_entry.id   AF-A0A7C7QNQ5-F1
#
_cell.length_a   1.000
_cell.length_b   1.000
_cell.length_c   1.000
_cell.angle_alpha   90.00
_cell.angle_beta   90.00
_cell.angle_gamma   90.00
#
_symmetry.space_group_name_H-M   'P 1'
#
loop_
_entity.id
_entity.type
_entity.pdbx_description
1 polymer ?
#
loop_
_entity_poly.entity_id
_entity_poly.type
_entity_poly.pdbx_seq_one_letter_code
_entity_poly.pdbx_strand_id
1 'polypeptide(L)'
;MKTIFITITGGYGIRNIFRSEAFKIIKSEKDLKIVILTPFVNGKSILADFPDVKGENIFIEDLARYKPNIIERVLRKMAEIIVFNINYVGTIRAKELRLKKKSRVKYLLTRFVKKILGKNRNSIEALERLDNLLSKYKFARYEQPFVKYRPSLVFSTDFLHPYEWGLTKTARRLGIPVITMIANWDHLTKRMLSMSDRVIGWDEFNKRQLIKYYGYKPEDILVAGIPHQDYFVHARDKFLKKGEFLKKLGAKEGKKLILYTTARAQDDQSIIKIICDAIKNGKIKYPAHLHVRIHPEDSLDRYEKLKEYGDLVTFEVPRRTVSERVWSGRMLMTSAARPEIWVPNEEEMIHYA
;
A
#
# COMPACT_ATOMS: atom_id res chain seq x y z
N MET A 1 -27.90 -16.56 -9.00
CA MET A 1 -26.86 -15.52 -9.08
C MET A 1 -26.37 -15.15 -7.69
N LYS A 2 -25.07 -15.33 -7.41
CA LYS A 2 -24.44 -14.97 -6.12
C LYS A 2 -23.88 -13.55 -6.19
N THR A 3 -24.00 -12.78 -5.11
CA THR A 3 -23.44 -11.43 -5.04
C THR A 3 -22.11 -11.42 -4.29
N ILE A 4 -21.10 -10.74 -4.82
CA ILE A 4 -19.81 -10.46 -4.18
C ILE A 4 -19.61 -8.96 -4.02
N PHE A 5 -19.11 -8.55 -2.86
CA PHE A 5 -18.61 -7.20 -2.63
C PHE A 5 -17.11 -7.16 -2.86
N ILE A 6 -16.62 -6.18 -3.62
CA ILE A 6 -15.19 -5.95 -3.83
C ILE A 6 -14.88 -4.51 -3.44
N THR A 7 -13.94 -4.31 -2.51
CA THR A 7 -13.53 -2.95 -2.12
C THR A 7 -12.48 -2.38 -3.07
N ILE A 8 -12.59 -1.11 -3.41
CA ILE A 8 -11.54 -0.36 -4.12
C ILE A 8 -11.35 0.98 -3.41
N THR A 9 -10.48 0.99 -2.40
CA THR A 9 -10.28 2.14 -1.50
C THR A 9 -9.05 2.98 -1.80
N GLY A 10 -8.19 2.51 -2.70
CA GLY A 10 -6.99 3.23 -3.11
C GLY A 10 -6.24 2.58 -4.27
N GLY A 11 -5.01 3.04 -4.50
CA GLY A 11 -4.18 2.61 -5.63
C GLY A 11 -3.90 1.11 -5.68
N TYR A 12 -3.80 0.42 -4.53
CA TYR A 12 -3.53 -1.02 -4.50
C TYR A 12 -4.68 -1.84 -5.09
N GLY A 13 -5.93 -1.55 -4.68
CA GLY A 13 -7.11 -2.20 -5.25
C GLY A 13 -7.21 -1.99 -6.76
N ILE A 14 -6.95 -0.77 -7.24
CA ILE A 14 -6.95 -0.48 -8.68
C ILE A 14 -5.88 -1.31 -9.41
N ARG A 15 -4.66 -1.36 -8.87
CA ARG A 15 -3.54 -2.10 -9.50
C ARG A 15 -3.79 -3.60 -9.53
N ASN A 16 -4.26 -4.15 -8.43
CA ASN A 16 -4.42 -5.59 -8.27
C ASN A 16 -5.73 -6.13 -8.83
N ILE A 17 -6.76 -5.29 -9.00
CA ILE A 17 -8.06 -5.69 -9.53
C ILE A 17 -8.26 -5.10 -10.92
N PHE A 18 -8.46 -3.78 -11.04
CA PHE A 18 -8.85 -3.16 -12.33
C PHE A 18 -7.77 -3.20 -13.42
N ARG A 19 -6.49 -3.19 -13.05
CA ARG A 19 -5.35 -3.19 -13.99
C ARG A 19 -4.68 -4.54 -14.16
N SER A 20 -5.26 -5.59 -13.60
CA SER A 20 -4.79 -6.96 -13.76
C SER A 20 -5.85 -7.80 -14.47
N GLU A 21 -5.45 -9.00 -14.90
CA GLU A 21 -6.40 -9.97 -15.45
C GLU A 21 -7.39 -10.48 -14.38
N ALA A 22 -7.13 -10.25 -13.09
CA ALA A 22 -7.99 -10.73 -12.01
C ALA A 22 -9.42 -10.22 -12.15
N PHE A 23 -9.63 -8.94 -12.46
CA PHE A 23 -10.99 -8.43 -12.64
C PHE A 23 -11.67 -8.99 -13.88
N LYS A 24 -10.95 -9.24 -14.97
CA LYS A 24 -11.50 -9.86 -16.19
C LYS A 24 -11.97 -11.28 -15.91
N ILE A 25 -11.19 -12.05 -15.17
CA ILE A 25 -11.55 -13.41 -14.74
C ILE A 25 -12.81 -13.37 -13.88
N ILE A 26 -12.84 -12.52 -12.84
CA ILE A 26 -14.02 -12.40 -11.96
C ILE A 26 -15.26 -11.94 -12.74
N LYS A 27 -15.10 -11.00 -13.67
CA LYS A 27 -16.19 -10.49 -14.53
C LYS A 27 -16.72 -11.54 -15.51
N SER A 28 -15.89 -12.50 -15.93
CA SER A 28 -16.30 -13.55 -16.89
C SER A 28 -17.30 -14.55 -16.31
N GLU A 29 -17.41 -14.61 -14.98
CA GLU A 29 -18.37 -15.46 -14.28
C GLU A 29 -19.80 -14.90 -14.38
N LYS A 30 -20.61 -15.49 -15.27
CA LYS A 30 -21.98 -15.03 -15.58
C LYS A 30 -22.93 -15.09 -14.39
N ASP A 31 -22.69 -16.00 -13.43
CA ASP A 31 -23.52 -16.19 -12.25
C ASP A 31 -23.14 -15.29 -11.06
N LEU A 32 -22.17 -14.38 -11.24
CA LEU A 32 -21.74 -13.43 -10.23
C LEU A 32 -22.29 -12.03 -10.49
N LYS A 33 -22.95 -11.48 -9.47
CA LYS A 33 -23.23 -10.04 -9.35
C LYS A 33 -22.10 -9.38 -8.57
N ILE A 34 -21.39 -8.45 -9.19
CA ILE A 34 -20.23 -7.78 -8.60
C ILE A 34 -20.66 -6.39 -8.14
N VAL A 35 -20.50 -6.10 -6.84
CA VAL A 35 -20.74 -4.76 -6.28
C VAL A 35 -19.39 -4.19 -5.82
N ILE A 36 -18.92 -3.19 -6.54
CA ILE A 36 -17.70 -2.46 -6.24
C ILE A 36 -18.02 -1.37 -5.21
N LEU A 37 -17.40 -1.47 -4.04
CA LEU A 37 -17.53 -0.49 -2.97
C LEU A 37 -16.32 0.43 -2.95
N THR A 38 -16.53 1.70 -3.25
CA THR A 38 -15.43 2.67 -3.38
C THR A 38 -15.81 4.04 -2.83
N PRO A 39 -14.92 4.78 -2.15
CA PRO A 39 -15.21 6.15 -1.72
C PRO A 39 -15.15 7.16 -2.88
N PHE A 40 -14.96 6.73 -4.12
CA PHE A 40 -14.67 7.60 -5.28
C PHE A 40 -15.88 7.80 -6.23
N VAL A 41 -17.10 7.53 -5.78
CA VAL A 41 -18.32 7.58 -6.63
C VAL A 41 -18.69 9.01 -7.06
N ASN A 42 -18.48 10.01 -6.21
CA ASN A 42 -18.93 11.39 -6.43
C ASN A 42 -17.86 12.35 -7.00
N GLY A 43 -16.65 11.87 -7.31
CA GLY A 43 -15.59 12.66 -7.97
C GLY A 43 -15.59 12.43 -9.49
N LYS A 44 -14.73 13.10 -10.27
CA LYS A 44 -14.39 12.67 -11.64
C LYS A 44 -13.90 11.22 -11.53
N SER A 45 -14.83 10.29 -11.75
CA SER A 45 -14.75 9.00 -11.06
C SER A 45 -13.57 8.20 -11.60
N ILE A 46 -12.97 7.40 -10.73
CA ILE A 46 -11.91 6.44 -11.11
C ILE A 46 -12.35 5.56 -12.28
N LEU A 47 -13.65 5.36 -12.45
CA LEU A 47 -14.27 4.56 -13.50
C LEU A 47 -14.19 5.20 -14.88
N ALA A 48 -14.02 6.51 -14.98
CA ALA A 48 -13.76 7.17 -16.26
C ALA A 48 -12.45 6.69 -16.88
N ASP A 49 -11.47 6.38 -16.04
CA ASP A 49 -10.18 5.80 -16.45
C ASP A 49 -10.26 4.29 -16.72
N PHE A 50 -11.37 3.62 -16.37
CA PHE A 50 -11.56 2.18 -16.53
C PHE A 50 -12.96 1.86 -17.09
N PRO A 51 -13.26 2.23 -18.35
CA PRO A 51 -14.56 1.96 -18.96
C PRO A 51 -14.90 0.46 -18.98
N ASP A 52 -13.88 -0.40 -19.12
CA ASP A 52 -14.01 -1.86 -19.14
C ASP A 52 -14.52 -2.45 -17.82
N VAL A 53 -14.50 -1.67 -16.74
CA VAL A 53 -15.06 -2.08 -15.44
C VAL A 53 -16.59 -2.09 -15.47
N LYS A 54 -17.25 -1.39 -16.40
CA LYS A 54 -18.70 -1.40 -16.52
C LYS A 54 -19.20 -2.71 -17.14
N GLY A 55 -20.39 -3.14 -16.73
CA GLY A 55 -21.06 -4.33 -17.24
C GLY A 55 -22.44 -4.51 -16.61
N GLU A 56 -23.29 -5.32 -17.22
CA GLU A 56 -24.68 -5.54 -16.77
C GLU A 56 -24.76 -6.13 -15.35
N ASN A 57 -23.78 -6.95 -14.97
CA ASN A 57 -23.68 -7.58 -13.65
C ASN A 57 -22.79 -6.81 -12.67
N ILE A 58 -22.37 -5.59 -13.00
CA ILE A 58 -21.42 -4.78 -12.21
C ILE A 58 -22.09 -3.51 -11.70
N PHE A 59 -22.11 -3.37 -10.39
CA PHE A 59 -22.74 -2.27 -9.67
C PHE A 59 -21.67 -1.53 -8.87
N ILE A 60 -21.83 -0.23 -8.71
CA ILE A 60 -20.84 0.60 -8.04
C ILE A 60 -21.56 1.45 -7.02
N GLU A 61 -21.06 1.40 -5.78
CA GLU A 61 -21.71 2.00 -4.62
C GLU A 61 -20.69 2.74 -3.76
N ASP A 62 -21.13 3.82 -3.11
CA ASP A 62 -20.26 4.60 -2.24
C ASP A 62 -19.89 3.77 -1.01
N LEU A 63 -18.59 3.62 -0.77
CA LEU A 63 -18.12 3.05 0.47
C LEU A 63 -18.10 4.14 1.54
N ALA A 64 -18.95 3.97 2.56
CA ALA A 64 -18.97 4.84 3.72
C ALA A 64 -17.56 4.98 4.34
N ARG A 65 -17.16 6.22 4.60
CA ARG A 65 -15.83 6.55 5.13
C ARG A 65 -15.78 6.23 6.63
N TYR A 66 -15.05 5.19 7.02
CA TYR A 66 -14.90 4.81 8.43
C TYR A 66 -13.89 5.71 9.13
N LYS A 67 -14.34 6.33 10.22
CA LYS A 67 -13.52 7.16 11.10
C LYS A 67 -13.57 6.55 12.50
N PRO A 68 -12.47 5.92 12.97
CA PRO A 68 -12.43 5.39 14.32
C PRO A 68 -12.46 6.55 15.33
N ASN A 69 -13.25 6.42 16.40
CA ASN A 69 -13.24 7.37 17.51
C ASN A 69 -11.97 7.21 18.36
N ILE A 70 -11.81 8.01 19.41
CA ILE A 70 -10.64 7.93 20.30
C ILE A 70 -10.52 6.53 20.91
N ILE A 71 -11.61 5.96 21.40
CA ILE A 71 -11.62 4.65 22.06
C ILE A 71 -11.19 3.54 21.10
N GLU A 72 -11.78 3.47 19.91
CA GLU A 72 -11.42 2.50 18.86
C GLU A 72 -9.94 2.63 18.46
N ARG A 73 -9.41 3.86 18.37
CA ARG A 73 -7.99 4.10 18.08
C ARG A 73 -7.10 3.57 19.21
N VAL A 74 -7.48 3.79 20.47
CA VAL A 74 -6.74 3.31 21.64
C VAL A 74 -6.76 1.79 21.69
N LEU A 75 -7.92 1.14 21.58
CA LEU A 75 -8.06 -0.32 21.61
C LEU A 75 -7.23 -0.99 20.50
N ARG A 76 -7.32 -0.47 19.28
CA ARG A 76 -6.51 -0.96 18.15
C ARG A 76 -5.02 -0.76 18.38
N LYS A 77 -4.64 0.38 18.96
CA LYS A 77 -3.23 0.63 19.26
C LYS A 77 -2.70 -0.30 20.34
N MET A 78 -3.52 -0.62 21.35
CA MET A 78 -3.18 -1.61 22.38
C MET A 78 -2.99 -2.99 21.75
N ALA A 79 -3.93 -3.44 20.91
CA ALA A 79 -3.82 -4.71 20.19
C ALA A 79 -2.55 -4.77 19.32
N GLU A 80 -2.28 -3.71 18.55
CA GLU A 80 -1.05 -3.58 17.74
C GLU A 80 0.22 -3.68 18.60
N ILE A 81 0.25 -3.01 19.75
CA ILE A 81 1.39 -3.07 20.67
C ILE A 81 1.60 -4.50 21.19
N ILE A 82 0.54 -5.18 21.62
CA ILE A 82 0.61 -6.55 22.15
C ILE A 82 1.14 -7.50 21.06
N VAL A 83 0.57 -7.45 19.86
CA VAL A 83 1.00 -8.26 18.71
C VAL A 83 2.48 -8.06 18.43
N PHE A 84 2.95 -6.82 18.37
CA PHE A 84 4.34 -6.56 18.05
C PHE A 84 5.29 -6.80 19.22
N ASN A 85 4.82 -6.76 20.47
CA ASN A 85 5.58 -7.16 21.66
C ASN A 85 5.80 -8.68 21.71
N ILE A 86 4.80 -9.48 21.32
CA ILE A 86 4.91 -10.94 21.21
C ILE A 86 5.93 -11.31 20.11
N ASN A 87 5.87 -10.59 18.99
CA ASN A 87 6.51 -11.01 17.76
C ASN A 87 7.86 -10.36 17.44
N TYR A 88 8.30 -9.40 18.27
CA TYR A 88 9.59 -8.72 18.14
C TYR A 88 9.84 -8.14 16.74
N VAL A 89 8.89 -7.36 16.25
CA VAL A 89 8.95 -6.77 14.90
C VAL A 89 10.02 -5.68 14.81
N GLY A 90 11.01 -5.86 13.92
CA GLY A 90 12.15 -4.94 13.75
C GLY A 90 11.76 -3.50 13.43
N THR A 91 10.69 -3.30 12.64
CA THR A 91 10.14 -1.97 12.31
C THR A 91 9.74 -1.18 13.55
N ILE A 92 9.18 -1.85 14.56
CA ILE A 92 8.79 -1.20 15.82
C ILE A 92 10.02 -0.82 16.64
N ARG A 93 11.03 -1.69 16.68
CA ARG A 93 12.32 -1.39 17.33
C ARG A 93 13.00 -0.17 16.68
N ALA A 94 12.98 -0.07 15.35
CA ALA A 94 13.52 1.09 14.64
C ALA A 94 12.77 2.40 15.00
N LYS A 95 11.43 2.34 15.08
CA LYS A 95 10.60 3.48 15.53
C LYS A 95 10.93 3.90 16.97
N GLU A 96 11.15 2.95 17.86
CA GLU A 96 11.54 3.22 19.25
C GLU A 96 12.92 3.86 19.37
N LEU A 97 13.91 3.38 18.62
CA LEU A 97 15.25 3.97 18.61
C LEU A 97 15.21 5.41 18.06
N ARG A 98 14.39 5.66 17.04
CA ARG A 98 14.15 7.02 16.54
C ARG A 98 13.44 7.89 17.58
N LEU A 99 12.45 7.35 18.30
CA LEU A 99 11.76 8.05 19.37
C LEU A 99 12.71 8.37 20.52
N LYS A 100 13.61 7.45 20.90
CA LYS A 100 14.63 7.67 21.93
C LYS A 100 15.55 8.84 21.59
N LYS A 101 15.93 8.97 20.30
CA LYS A 101 16.74 10.11 19.82
C LYS A 101 15.97 11.43 19.88
N LYS A 102 14.67 11.43 19.60
CA LYS A 102 13.82 12.63 19.62
C LYS A 102 13.38 13.05 21.03
N SER A 103 12.93 12.11 21.85
CA SER A 103 12.39 12.37 23.18
C SER A 103 12.55 11.15 24.10
N ARG A 104 13.42 11.27 25.10
CA ARG A 104 13.65 10.22 26.11
C ARG A 104 12.41 9.95 26.95
N VAL A 105 11.63 10.99 27.31
CA VAL A 105 10.41 10.85 28.11
C VAL A 105 9.35 10.04 27.36
N LYS A 106 9.04 10.39 26.10
CA LYS A 106 8.07 9.65 25.27
C LYS A 106 8.52 8.21 25.04
N TYR A 107 9.82 7.98 24.89
CA TYR A 107 10.39 6.63 24.80
C TYR A 107 10.17 5.80 26.07
N LEU A 108 10.45 6.35 27.26
CA LEU A 108 10.24 5.67 28.53
C LEU A 108 8.75 5.37 28.77
N LEU A 109 7.86 6.32 28.48
CA LEU A 109 6.41 6.10 28.55
C LEU A 109 5.96 4.97 27.62
N THR A 110 6.46 4.95 26.38
CA THR A 110 6.14 3.88 25.42
C THR A 110 6.60 2.51 25.94
N ARG A 111 7.78 2.43 26.55
CA ARG A 111 8.27 1.17 27.17
C ARG A 111 7.44 0.75 28.38
N PHE A 112 7.00 1.71 29.19
CA PHE A 112 6.13 1.45 30.33
C PHE A 112 4.77 0.88 29.89
N VAL A 113 4.12 1.53 28.92
CA VAL A 113 2.85 1.05 28.34
C VAL A 113 3.02 -0.37 27.76
N LYS A 114 4.12 -0.63 27.06
CA LYS A 114 4.44 -1.97 26.54
C LYS A 114 4.58 -3.02 27.63
N LYS A 115 5.20 -2.66 28.77
CA LYS A 115 5.36 -3.55 29.92
C LYS A 115 4.00 -3.88 30.54
N ILE A 116 3.11 -2.89 30.68
CA ILE A 116 1.75 -3.08 31.21
C ILE A 116 0.90 -3.96 30.29
N LEU A 117 0.85 -3.64 28.99
CA LEU A 117 0.06 -4.42 28.03
C LEU A 117 0.57 -5.85 27.88
N GLY A 118 1.84 -6.08 28.19
CA GLY A 118 2.43 -7.42 28.22
C GLY A 118 2.53 -8.08 26.85
N LYS A 119 2.42 -9.42 26.86
CA LYS A 119 2.59 -10.31 25.70
C LYS A 119 1.52 -11.41 25.66
N ASN A 120 0.33 -11.14 26.22
CA ASN A 120 -0.73 -12.13 26.24
C ASN A 120 -1.56 -12.06 24.96
N ARG A 121 -1.56 -13.14 24.17
CA ARG A 121 -2.32 -13.23 22.93
C ARG A 121 -3.84 -13.16 23.17
N ASN A 122 -4.32 -13.71 24.29
CA ASN A 122 -5.75 -13.74 24.62
C ASN A 122 -6.30 -12.32 24.85
N SER A 123 -5.45 -11.37 25.27
CA SER A 123 -5.84 -9.97 25.40
C SER A 123 -6.17 -9.31 24.06
N ILE A 124 -5.61 -9.80 22.95
CA ILE A 124 -5.93 -9.29 21.61
C ILE A 124 -7.38 -9.62 21.26
N GLU A 125 -7.79 -10.87 21.48
CA GLU A 125 -9.16 -11.31 21.21
C GLU A 125 -10.18 -10.54 22.08
N ALA A 126 -9.87 -10.33 23.36
CA ALA A 126 -10.70 -9.51 24.25
C ALA A 126 -10.85 -8.06 23.74
N LEU A 127 -9.74 -7.44 23.30
CA LEU A 127 -9.76 -6.09 22.73
C LEU A 127 -10.55 -6.03 21.42
N GLU A 128 -10.47 -7.06 20.57
CA GLU A 128 -11.24 -7.15 19.34
C GLU A 128 -12.74 -7.34 19.59
N ARG A 129 -13.12 -8.18 20.56
CA ARG A 129 -14.52 -8.34 20.99
C ARG A 129 -15.08 -7.02 21.51
N LEU A 130 -14.31 -6.28 22.31
CA LEU A 130 -14.70 -4.96 22.81
C LEU A 130 -14.81 -3.92 21.67
N ASP A 131 -13.83 -3.87 20.76
CA ASP A 131 -13.85 -2.99 19.58
C ASP A 131 -15.07 -3.29 18.69
N ASN A 132 -15.44 -4.56 18.51
CA ASN A 132 -16.64 -4.96 17.76
C ASN A 132 -17.94 -4.53 18.47
N LEU A 133 -18.01 -4.68 19.80
CA LEU A 133 -19.18 -4.27 20.59
C LEU A 133 -19.39 -2.75 20.50
N LEU A 134 -18.33 -1.96 20.65
CA LEU A 134 -18.40 -0.49 20.64
C LEU A 134 -18.66 0.09 19.24
N SER A 135 -18.23 -0.60 18.18
CA SER A 135 -18.51 -0.17 16.81
C SER A 135 -19.98 -0.33 16.40
N LYS A 136 -20.82 -1.00 17.20
CA LYS A 136 -22.23 -1.34 16.87
C LYS A 136 -23.04 -0.14 16.35
N TYR A 137 -22.83 1.03 16.95
CA TYR A 137 -23.55 2.26 16.63
C TYR A 137 -23.17 2.92 15.31
N LYS A 138 -22.04 2.54 14.70
CA LYS A 138 -21.55 3.13 13.44
C LYS A 138 -21.97 2.33 12.20
N PHE A 139 -22.65 1.19 12.37
CA PHE A 139 -22.89 0.24 11.30
C PHE A 139 -24.10 0.51 10.42
N ALA A 140 -25.07 1.33 10.84
CA ALA A 140 -26.30 1.56 10.07
C ALA A 140 -26.02 1.98 8.60
N ARG A 141 -25.03 2.86 8.39
CA ARG A 141 -24.60 3.29 7.05
C ARG A 141 -23.81 2.22 6.25
N TYR A 142 -23.19 1.27 6.93
CA TYR A 142 -22.50 0.15 6.28
C TYR A 142 -23.44 -1.00 5.98
N GLU A 143 -24.55 -1.13 6.71
CA GLU A 143 -25.55 -2.18 6.51
C GLU A 143 -26.38 -1.98 5.25
N GLN A 144 -26.61 -0.74 4.81
CA GLN A 144 -27.48 -0.46 3.67
C GLN A 144 -27.09 -1.23 2.40
N PRO A 145 -25.81 -1.27 1.97
CA PRO A 145 -25.41 -2.13 0.86
C PRO A 145 -25.71 -3.61 1.09
N PHE A 146 -25.49 -4.15 2.30
CA PHE A 146 -25.77 -5.56 2.59
C PHE A 146 -27.26 -5.89 2.50
N VAL A 147 -28.14 -4.99 2.96
CA VAL A 147 -29.59 -5.16 2.84
C VAL A 147 -30.01 -5.10 1.37
N LYS A 148 -29.50 -4.12 0.62
CA LYS A 148 -29.84 -3.89 -0.80
C LYS A 148 -29.38 -5.04 -1.71
N TYR A 149 -28.17 -5.55 -1.51
CA TYR A 149 -27.52 -6.47 -2.45
C TYR A 149 -27.36 -7.90 -1.95
N ARG A 150 -27.55 -8.14 -0.64
CA ARG A 150 -27.44 -9.45 0.02
C ARG A 150 -26.21 -10.25 -0.44
N PRO A 151 -24.98 -9.72 -0.22
CA PRO A 151 -23.78 -10.39 -0.66
C PRO A 151 -23.57 -11.71 0.08
N SER A 152 -23.03 -12.67 -0.66
CA SER A 152 -22.59 -13.96 -0.12
C SER A 152 -21.11 -13.96 0.29
N LEU A 153 -20.36 -12.91 -0.09
CA LEU A 153 -18.93 -12.78 0.15
C LEU A 153 -18.50 -11.31 0.11
N VAL A 154 -17.58 -10.93 1.00
CA VAL A 154 -16.85 -9.66 0.94
C VAL A 154 -15.38 -9.91 0.64
N PHE A 155 -14.87 -9.28 -0.41
CA PHE A 155 -13.46 -9.28 -0.77
C PHE A 155 -12.83 -7.90 -0.48
N SER A 156 -12.00 -7.86 0.56
CA SER A 156 -11.23 -6.69 1.02
C SER A 156 -9.87 -6.65 0.33
N THR A 157 -9.62 -5.59 -0.46
CA THR A 157 -8.41 -5.46 -1.28
C THR A 157 -7.28 -4.69 -0.61
N ASP A 158 -7.56 -3.94 0.46
CA ASP A 158 -6.55 -3.28 1.29
C ASP A 158 -6.98 -3.18 2.76
N PHE A 159 -6.53 -4.16 3.55
CA PHE A 159 -6.88 -4.26 4.96
C PHE A 159 -6.34 -3.13 5.85
N LEU A 160 -5.31 -2.41 5.39
CA LEU A 160 -4.79 -1.27 6.15
C LEU A 160 -5.66 -0.03 5.98
N HIS A 161 -6.49 0.00 4.94
CA HIS A 161 -7.34 1.13 4.63
C HIS A 161 -8.51 1.21 5.63
N PRO A 162 -8.62 2.28 6.45
CA PRO A 162 -9.63 2.34 7.51
C PRO A 162 -11.06 2.17 7.00
N TYR A 163 -11.35 2.63 5.77
CA TYR A 163 -12.69 2.53 5.18
C TYR A 163 -13.18 1.08 5.02
N GLU A 164 -12.27 0.12 4.84
CA GLU A 164 -12.64 -1.30 4.73
C GLU A 164 -12.97 -1.92 6.09
N TRP A 165 -12.53 -1.31 7.20
CA TRP A 165 -12.79 -1.85 8.54
C TRP A 165 -14.27 -1.82 8.90
N GLY A 166 -14.98 -0.75 8.54
CA GLY A 166 -16.42 -0.67 8.77
C GLY A 166 -17.16 -1.76 8.01
N LEU A 167 -16.78 -1.99 6.76
CA LEU A 167 -17.37 -3.02 5.90
C LEU A 167 -17.10 -4.44 6.42
N THR A 168 -15.84 -4.77 6.67
CA THR A 168 -15.41 -6.11 7.13
C THR A 168 -15.99 -6.45 8.50
N LYS A 169 -16.07 -5.48 9.43
CA LYS A 169 -16.77 -5.66 10.70
C LYS A 169 -18.27 -5.91 10.52
N THR A 170 -18.94 -5.16 9.63
CA THR A 170 -20.35 -5.38 9.32
C THR A 170 -20.59 -6.77 8.75
N ALA A 171 -19.77 -7.20 7.78
CA ALA A 171 -19.87 -8.51 7.16
C ALA A 171 -19.80 -9.64 8.20
N ARG A 172 -18.78 -9.62 9.08
CA ARG A 172 -18.62 -10.62 10.15
C ARG A 172 -19.81 -10.66 11.09
N ARG A 173 -20.34 -9.50 11.51
CA ARG A 173 -21.53 -9.44 12.38
C ARG A 173 -22.79 -10.01 11.71
N LEU A 174 -22.90 -9.83 10.39
CA LEU A 174 -24.00 -10.40 9.59
C LEU A 174 -23.75 -11.86 9.20
N GLY A 175 -22.65 -12.49 9.64
CA GLY A 175 -22.30 -13.86 9.28
C GLY A 175 -21.87 -14.05 7.82
N ILE A 176 -21.46 -12.96 7.15
CA ILE A 176 -21.04 -12.98 5.75
C ILE A 176 -19.52 -13.16 5.71
N PRO A 177 -19.01 -14.18 4.98
CA PRO A 177 -17.59 -14.46 4.95
C PRO A 177 -16.79 -13.32 4.31
N VAL A 178 -15.59 -13.09 4.82
CA VAL A 178 -14.64 -12.08 4.39
C VAL A 178 -13.36 -12.76 3.92
N ILE A 179 -12.92 -12.41 2.71
CA ILE A 179 -11.58 -12.72 2.20
C ILE A 179 -10.81 -11.41 2.11
N THR A 180 -9.57 -11.40 2.59
CA THR A 180 -8.71 -10.22 2.55
C THR A 180 -7.46 -10.50 1.72
N MET A 181 -7.09 -9.60 0.82
CA MET A 181 -5.81 -9.64 0.12
C MET A 181 -4.80 -8.71 0.80
N ILE A 182 -3.56 -9.19 0.96
CA ILE A 182 -2.46 -8.33 1.39
C ILE A 182 -2.11 -7.38 0.23
N ALA A 183 -2.39 -6.09 0.40
CA ALA A 183 -2.12 -5.09 -0.63
C ALA A 183 -0.62 -4.85 -0.91
N ASN A 184 0.25 -5.10 0.08
CA ASN A 184 1.70 -4.89 -0.03
C ASN A 184 2.46 -5.79 0.96
N TRP A 185 3.63 -6.29 0.54
CA TRP A 185 4.43 -7.29 1.25
C TRP A 185 4.83 -6.89 2.68
N ASP A 186 4.98 -5.59 2.97
CA ASP A 186 5.43 -5.10 4.28
C ASP A 186 4.30 -4.71 5.24
N HIS A 187 3.03 -4.77 4.79
CA HIS A 187 1.86 -4.34 5.57
C HIS A 187 1.69 -5.12 6.88
N LEU A 188 2.06 -6.40 6.90
CA LEU A 188 1.96 -7.29 8.07
C LEU A 188 2.84 -6.88 9.27
N THR A 189 3.76 -5.94 9.06
CA THR A 189 4.63 -5.40 10.14
C THR A 189 4.35 -3.94 10.47
N LYS A 190 3.36 -3.34 9.80
CA LYS A 190 3.04 -1.92 9.94
C LYS A 190 1.91 -1.65 10.92
N ARG A 191 0.83 -2.44 10.86
CA ARG A 191 -0.37 -2.29 11.71
C ARG A 191 -1.06 -3.63 11.95
N MET A 192 -2.04 -3.63 12.86
CA MET A 192 -2.90 -4.79 13.07
C MET A 192 -3.90 -4.98 11.91
N LEU A 193 -4.00 -6.21 11.41
CA LEU A 193 -4.98 -6.67 10.43
C LEU A 193 -6.30 -6.91 11.17
N SER A 194 -7.42 -6.48 10.57
CA SER A 194 -8.73 -6.93 11.05
C SER A 194 -8.92 -8.37 10.57
N MET A 195 -9.10 -9.33 11.49
CA MET A 195 -9.20 -10.75 11.13
C MET A 195 -10.34 -11.00 10.13
N SER A 196 -10.04 -11.76 9.08
CA SER A 196 -11.00 -12.25 8.08
C SER A 196 -11.05 -13.77 8.10
N ASP A 197 -12.02 -14.37 7.42
CA ASP A 197 -12.18 -15.83 7.38
C ASP A 197 -11.07 -16.48 6.56
N ARG A 198 -10.62 -15.81 5.49
CA ARG A 198 -9.42 -16.22 4.73
C ARG A 198 -8.57 -15.03 4.32
N VAL A 199 -7.30 -15.28 4.02
CA VAL A 199 -6.35 -14.27 3.54
C VAL A 199 -5.60 -14.75 2.31
N ILE A 200 -5.40 -13.85 1.36
CA ILE A 200 -4.54 -14.05 0.19
C ILE A 200 -3.21 -13.30 0.42
N GLY A 201 -2.12 -14.06 0.50
CA GLY A 201 -0.75 -13.56 0.62
C GLY A 201 0.05 -13.69 -0.68
N TRP A 202 1.16 -12.96 -0.76
CA TRP A 202 1.99 -12.95 -1.97
C TRP A 202 2.85 -14.21 -2.08
N ASP A 203 3.45 -14.61 -0.97
CA ASP A 203 4.45 -15.67 -0.92
C ASP A 203 4.42 -16.41 0.43
N GLU A 204 5.27 -17.43 0.55
CA GLU A 204 5.46 -18.19 1.78
C GLU A 204 6.00 -17.32 2.94
N PHE A 205 6.67 -16.21 2.65
CA PHE A 205 7.12 -15.28 3.68
C PHE A 205 5.94 -14.56 4.34
N ASN A 206 4.98 -14.06 3.55
CA ASN A 206 3.72 -13.53 4.04
C ASN A 206 2.89 -14.58 4.78
N LYS A 207 2.81 -15.83 4.28
CA LYS A 207 2.12 -16.92 4.98
C LYS A 207 2.68 -17.15 6.37
N ARG A 208 4.02 -17.24 6.51
CA ARG A 208 4.67 -17.36 7.84
C ARG A 208 4.37 -16.18 8.75
N GLN A 209 4.32 -14.95 8.21
CA GLN A 209 3.97 -13.77 8.99
C GLN A 209 2.50 -13.76 9.42
N LEU A 210 1.57 -14.21 8.57
CA LEU A 210 0.14 -14.35 8.91
C LEU A 210 -0.08 -15.33 10.06
N ILE A 211 0.56 -16.50 10.01
CA ILE A 211 0.50 -17.50 11.08
C ILE A 211 1.11 -16.93 12.37
N LYS A 212 2.33 -16.39 12.27
CA LYS A 212 3.08 -15.91 13.43
C LYS A 212 2.43 -14.69 14.09
N TYR A 213 2.12 -13.66 13.31
CA TYR A 213 1.70 -12.36 13.84
C TYR A 213 0.20 -12.30 14.10
N TYR A 214 -0.61 -12.97 13.28
CA TYR A 214 -2.07 -12.83 13.32
C TYR A 214 -2.78 -14.13 13.74
N GLY A 215 -2.15 -15.30 13.57
CA GLY A 215 -2.68 -16.57 14.09
C GLY A 215 -3.65 -17.27 13.18
N TYR A 216 -3.61 -16.91 11.90
CA TYR A 216 -4.29 -17.69 10.87
C TYR A 216 -3.80 -19.12 10.87
N LYS A 217 -4.72 -20.05 10.62
CA LYS A 217 -4.35 -21.42 10.33
C LYS A 217 -3.81 -21.51 8.90
N PRO A 218 -2.89 -22.43 8.61
CA PRO A 218 -2.33 -22.58 7.27
C PRO A 218 -3.39 -22.76 6.16
N GLU A 219 -4.50 -23.43 6.45
CA GLU A 219 -5.63 -23.68 5.55
C GLU A 219 -6.48 -22.44 5.24
N ASP A 220 -6.41 -21.40 6.10
CA ASP A 220 -7.12 -20.14 5.90
C ASP A 220 -6.30 -19.15 5.03
N ILE A 221 -5.10 -19.55 4.62
CA ILE A 221 -4.17 -18.71 3.85
C ILE A 221 -3.93 -19.29 2.47
N LEU A 222 -4.32 -18.54 1.45
CA LEU A 222 -3.93 -18.81 0.07
C LEU A 222 -2.70 -17.99 -0.29
N VAL A 223 -1.64 -18.64 -0.79
CA VAL A 223 -0.49 -17.95 -1.40
C VAL A 223 -0.73 -17.92 -2.91
N ALA A 224 -0.94 -16.72 -3.46
CA ALA A 224 -1.34 -16.55 -4.87
C ALA A 224 -0.48 -15.55 -5.65
N GLY A 225 0.59 -15.01 -5.06
CA GLY A 225 1.30 -13.88 -5.64
C GLY A 225 0.49 -12.58 -5.52
N ILE A 226 0.82 -11.61 -6.37
CA ILE A 226 0.11 -10.34 -6.43
C ILE A 226 -0.26 -10.02 -7.89
N PRO A 227 -1.54 -9.78 -8.22
CA PRO A 227 -1.96 -9.74 -9.62
C PRO A 227 -1.29 -8.64 -10.47
N HIS A 228 -0.84 -7.55 -9.86
CA HIS A 228 -0.14 -6.51 -10.63
C HIS A 228 1.24 -6.97 -11.13
N GLN A 229 1.83 -8.04 -10.60
CA GLN A 229 3.10 -8.57 -11.11
C GLN A 229 2.92 -9.33 -12.43
N ASP A 230 1.74 -9.92 -12.67
CA ASP A 230 1.41 -10.65 -13.90
C ASP A 230 1.61 -9.79 -15.15
N TYR A 231 1.37 -8.48 -15.04
CA TYR A 231 1.66 -7.54 -16.11
C TYR A 231 3.11 -7.65 -16.62
N PHE A 232 4.10 -7.76 -15.72
CA PHE A 232 5.51 -7.82 -16.13
C PHE A 232 5.86 -9.16 -16.79
N VAL A 233 5.03 -10.19 -16.58
CA VAL A 233 5.15 -11.49 -17.24
C VAL A 233 4.53 -11.44 -18.63
N HIS A 234 3.34 -10.85 -18.77
CA HIS A 234 2.55 -10.87 -20.00
C HIS A 234 2.80 -9.71 -20.96
N ALA A 235 3.25 -8.54 -20.48
CA ALA A 235 3.41 -7.33 -21.28
C ALA A 235 4.83 -7.15 -21.86
N ARG A 236 5.57 -8.24 -22.08
CA ARG A 236 6.97 -8.16 -22.55
C ARG A 236 7.10 -7.48 -23.91
N ASP A 237 6.11 -7.67 -24.77
CA ASP A 237 5.95 -7.05 -26.08
C ASP A 237 5.67 -5.54 -26.02
N LYS A 238 5.16 -5.05 -24.88
CA LYS A 238 4.87 -3.62 -24.65
C LYS A 238 6.10 -2.84 -24.17
N PHE A 239 7.21 -3.51 -23.86
CA PHE A 239 8.44 -2.85 -23.44
C PHE A 239 9.26 -2.37 -24.63
N LEU A 240 9.85 -1.18 -24.50
CA LEU A 240 10.75 -0.65 -25.50
C LEU A 240 11.95 -1.58 -25.70
N LYS A 241 12.38 -1.72 -26.96
CA LYS A 241 13.65 -2.37 -27.26
C LYS A 241 14.78 -1.62 -26.57
N LYS A 242 15.78 -2.36 -26.07
CA LYS A 242 16.90 -1.79 -25.30
C LYS A 242 17.53 -0.56 -25.94
N GLY A 243 17.81 -0.59 -27.25
CA GLY A 243 18.41 0.55 -27.95
C GLY A 243 17.52 1.79 -27.96
N GLU A 244 16.22 1.62 -28.19
CA GLU A 244 15.25 2.72 -28.14
C GLU A 244 15.11 3.29 -26.73
N PHE A 245 15.07 2.42 -25.72
CA PHE A 245 15.03 2.83 -24.32
C PHE A 245 16.25 3.66 -23.94
N LEU A 246 17.46 3.20 -24.28
CA LEU A 246 18.70 3.93 -24.02
C LEU A 246 18.73 5.28 -24.75
N LYS A 247 18.29 5.33 -26.01
CA LYS A 247 18.20 6.57 -26.78
C LYS A 247 17.26 7.58 -26.12
N LYS A 248 16.05 7.16 -25.70
CA LYS A 248 15.10 8.04 -25.01
C LYS A 248 15.60 8.49 -23.64
N LEU A 249 16.43 7.68 -22.96
CA LEU A 249 17.09 8.05 -21.71
C LEU A 249 18.22 9.07 -21.88
N GLY A 250 18.69 9.32 -23.11
CA GLY A 250 19.91 10.09 -23.38
C GLY A 250 21.21 9.32 -23.10
N ALA A 251 21.15 7.99 -22.99
CA ALA A 251 22.33 7.15 -22.78
C ALA A 251 23.05 6.85 -24.11
N LYS A 252 24.38 7.00 -24.11
CA LYS A 252 25.20 6.70 -25.31
C LYS A 252 25.17 5.21 -25.65
N GLU A 253 25.17 4.90 -26.95
CA GLU A 253 25.21 3.54 -27.46
C GLU A 253 26.46 2.78 -26.96
N GLY A 254 26.36 1.45 -26.83
CA GLY A 254 27.44 0.60 -26.33
C GLY A 254 27.65 0.63 -24.80
N LYS A 255 27.05 1.57 -24.07
CA LYS A 255 27.15 1.62 -22.61
C LYS A 255 26.20 0.65 -21.90
N LYS A 256 26.68 0.03 -20.83
CA LYS A 256 25.85 -0.71 -19.86
C LYS A 256 25.09 0.28 -18.99
N LEU A 257 23.82 0.00 -18.69
CA LEU A 257 23.01 0.86 -17.84
C LEU A 257 23.15 0.45 -16.38
N ILE A 258 23.46 1.42 -15.52
CA ILE A 258 23.33 1.30 -14.07
C ILE A 258 22.09 2.09 -13.67
N LEU A 259 21.13 1.44 -13.03
CA LEU A 259 19.94 2.09 -12.49
C LEU A 259 20.14 2.31 -10.98
N TYR A 260 19.99 3.54 -10.53
CA TYR A 260 19.96 3.89 -9.11
C TYR A 260 18.62 4.55 -8.78
N THR A 261 17.92 4.06 -7.76
CA THR A 261 16.65 4.65 -7.29
C THR A 261 16.88 5.30 -5.93
N THR A 262 16.63 6.60 -5.83
CA THR A 262 16.86 7.33 -4.58
C THR A 262 15.84 6.95 -3.52
N ALA A 263 16.18 7.15 -2.25
CA ALA A 263 15.32 6.81 -1.12
C ALA A 263 15.04 8.05 -0.26
N ARG A 264 13.93 8.02 0.48
CA ARG A 264 13.58 9.14 1.37
C ARG A 264 14.67 9.36 2.42
N ALA A 265 15.22 10.58 2.45
CA ALA A 265 16.15 11.06 3.49
C ALA A 265 17.45 10.24 3.64
N GLN A 266 18.02 9.81 2.51
CA GLN A 266 19.38 9.25 2.47
C GLN A 266 20.37 10.22 1.81
N ASP A 267 21.65 10.00 2.06
CA ASP A 267 22.74 10.69 1.37
C ASP A 267 22.97 10.06 -0.03
N ASP A 268 21.93 10.10 -0.85
CA ASP A 268 21.94 9.57 -2.22
C ASP A 268 22.98 10.30 -3.10
N GLN A 269 23.25 11.57 -2.81
CA GLN A 269 24.22 12.38 -3.57
C GLN A 269 25.62 11.79 -3.49
N SER A 270 26.08 11.42 -2.29
CA SER A 270 27.39 10.80 -2.10
C SER A 270 27.49 9.44 -2.80
N ILE A 271 26.43 8.62 -2.74
CA ILE A 271 26.41 7.31 -3.42
C ILE A 271 26.49 7.49 -4.94
N ILE A 272 25.68 8.41 -5.49
CA ILE A 272 25.70 8.72 -6.93
C ILE A 272 27.08 9.23 -7.34
N LYS A 273 27.68 10.13 -6.56
CA LYS A 273 29.04 10.64 -6.79
C LYS A 273 30.06 9.50 -6.86
N ILE A 274 30.02 8.58 -5.90
CA ILE A 274 30.90 7.40 -5.86
C ILE A 274 30.75 6.56 -7.12
N ILE A 275 29.52 6.32 -7.58
CA ILE A 275 29.26 5.55 -8.80
C ILE A 275 29.81 6.30 -10.01
N CYS A 276 29.56 7.61 -10.14
CA CYS A 276 30.07 8.43 -11.23
C CYS A 276 31.60 8.45 -11.28
N ASP A 277 32.26 8.64 -10.13
CA ASP A 277 33.73 8.60 -10.01
C ASP A 277 34.28 7.22 -10.36
N ALA A 278 33.59 6.14 -9.97
CA ALA A 278 34.00 4.78 -10.32
C ALA A 278 33.91 4.53 -11.84
N ILE A 279 32.91 5.09 -12.52
CA ILE A 279 32.82 5.03 -13.99
C ILE A 279 33.93 5.86 -14.63
N LYS A 280 34.08 7.13 -14.23
CA LYS A 280 35.05 8.07 -14.80
C LYS A 280 36.50 7.60 -14.65
N ASN A 281 36.83 6.99 -13.52
CA ASN A 281 38.18 6.51 -13.20
C ASN A 281 38.43 5.07 -13.63
N GLY A 282 37.54 4.45 -14.43
CA GLY A 282 37.74 3.10 -14.95
C GLY A 282 37.67 1.97 -13.91
N LYS A 283 37.14 2.23 -12.70
CA LYS A 283 36.92 1.20 -11.67
C LYS A 283 35.78 0.26 -12.06
N ILE A 284 34.83 0.72 -12.86
CA ILE A 284 33.83 -0.13 -13.52
C ILE A 284 34.40 -0.60 -14.87
N LYS A 285 34.65 -1.91 -14.97
CA LYS A 285 35.34 -2.54 -16.12
C LYS A 285 34.65 -2.34 -17.48
N TYR A 286 33.35 -2.05 -17.49
CA TYR A 286 32.58 -1.87 -18.71
C TYR A 286 32.18 -0.40 -18.87
N PRO A 287 32.16 0.15 -20.09
CA PRO A 287 31.57 1.46 -20.35
C PRO A 287 30.14 1.49 -19.81
N ALA A 288 29.85 2.44 -18.92
CA ALA A 288 28.58 2.49 -18.21
C ALA A 288 27.95 3.89 -18.26
N HIS A 289 26.63 3.90 -18.15
CA HIS A 289 25.78 5.07 -18.01
C HIS A 289 24.99 4.95 -16.72
N LEU A 290 24.97 5.99 -15.89
CA LEU A 290 24.17 6.01 -14.68
C LEU A 290 22.82 6.67 -14.94
N HIS A 291 21.73 5.98 -14.65
CA HIS A 291 20.40 6.55 -14.66
C HIS A 291 19.85 6.57 -13.24
N VAL A 292 19.55 7.77 -12.74
CA VAL A 292 19.05 8.03 -11.38
C VAL A 292 17.56 8.31 -11.45
N ARG A 293 16.75 7.51 -10.75
CA ARG A 293 15.32 7.75 -10.58
C ARG A 293 15.07 8.36 -9.21
N ILE A 294 14.58 9.59 -9.21
CA ILE A 294 14.38 10.37 -7.99
C ILE A 294 13.09 9.94 -7.30
N HIS A 295 13.17 9.76 -5.99
CA HIS A 295 12.04 9.42 -5.15
C HIS A 295 10.91 10.46 -5.25
N PRO A 296 9.62 10.06 -5.24
CA PRO A 296 8.46 10.98 -5.32
C PRO A 296 8.42 12.15 -4.34
N GLU A 297 9.10 12.00 -3.21
CA GLU A 297 9.14 12.99 -2.11
C GLU A 297 10.47 13.76 -2.07
N ASP A 298 11.29 13.65 -3.10
CA ASP A 298 12.62 14.26 -3.16
C ASP A 298 12.69 15.34 -4.25
N SER A 299 13.62 16.29 -4.11
CA SER A 299 13.82 17.38 -5.08
C SER A 299 15.02 17.12 -5.98
N LEU A 300 14.89 17.48 -7.26
CA LEU A 300 16.00 17.47 -8.21
C LEU A 300 17.13 18.43 -7.81
N ASP A 301 16.82 19.52 -7.12
CA ASP A 301 17.79 20.57 -6.74
C ASP A 301 18.92 20.02 -5.87
N ARG A 302 18.63 18.96 -5.09
CA ARG A 302 19.62 18.23 -4.30
C ARG A 302 20.74 17.62 -5.15
N TYR A 303 20.49 17.37 -6.43
CA TYR A 303 21.42 16.68 -7.33
C TYR A 303 22.13 17.64 -8.29
N GLU A 304 21.97 18.97 -8.12
CA GLU A 304 22.51 19.97 -9.06
C GLU A 304 24.01 19.84 -9.27
N LYS A 305 24.78 19.64 -8.19
CA LYS A 305 26.25 19.46 -8.27
C LYS A 305 26.65 18.25 -9.12
N LEU A 306 25.82 17.22 -9.16
CA LEU A 306 26.11 15.99 -9.92
C LEU A 306 25.90 16.16 -11.43
N LYS A 307 25.38 17.31 -11.88
CA LYS A 307 25.37 17.66 -13.31
C LYS A 307 26.78 17.87 -13.87
N GLU A 308 27.80 18.08 -13.02
CA GLU A 308 29.21 18.16 -13.44
C GLU A 308 29.69 16.90 -14.19
N TYR A 309 29.03 15.76 -13.98
CA TYR A 309 29.33 14.51 -14.68
C TYR A 309 28.75 14.45 -16.11
N GLY A 310 28.00 15.47 -16.55
CA GLY A 310 27.47 15.61 -17.90
C GLY A 310 26.71 14.37 -18.39
N ASP A 311 26.98 13.95 -19.63
CA ASP A 311 26.33 12.79 -20.29
C ASP A 311 26.58 11.42 -19.61
N LEU A 312 27.34 11.37 -18.53
CA LEU A 312 27.57 10.13 -17.77
C LEU A 312 26.34 9.74 -16.94
N VAL A 313 25.56 10.73 -16.50
CA VAL A 313 24.44 10.55 -15.59
C VAL A 313 23.17 11.23 -16.12
N THR A 314 22.02 10.56 -15.99
CA THR A 314 20.71 11.17 -16.28
C THR A 314 19.75 11.00 -15.11
N PHE A 315 18.85 11.98 -14.93
CA PHE A 315 17.91 12.01 -13.82
C PHE A 315 16.46 11.91 -14.32
N GLU A 316 15.71 10.95 -13.81
CA GLU A 316 14.27 10.82 -14.01
C GLU A 316 13.56 11.36 -12.76
N VAL A 317 12.81 12.45 -12.92
CA VAL A 317 11.96 12.99 -11.85
C VAL A 317 10.61 12.29 -11.83
N PRO A 318 9.98 12.16 -10.65
CA PRO A 318 8.62 11.66 -10.54
C PRO A 318 7.70 12.36 -11.53
N ARG A 319 6.84 11.58 -12.19
CA ARG A 319 5.87 12.02 -13.20
C ARG A 319 6.43 12.37 -14.59
N ARG A 320 7.73 12.53 -14.78
CA ARG A 320 8.33 12.61 -16.14
C ARG A 320 9.08 11.32 -16.39
N THR A 321 8.39 10.34 -16.97
CA THR A 321 8.96 9.02 -17.26
C THR A 321 9.28 8.90 -18.73
N VAL A 322 10.33 8.14 -19.04
CA VAL A 322 10.81 7.94 -20.42
C VAL A 322 9.96 6.91 -21.18
N SER A 323 9.19 6.09 -20.46
CA SER A 323 8.21 5.14 -20.99
C SER A 323 6.77 5.53 -20.65
N GLU A 324 5.83 4.94 -21.38
CA GLU A 324 4.40 5.02 -21.07
C GLU A 324 4.12 4.49 -19.65
N ARG A 325 3.17 5.13 -18.98
CA ARG A 325 2.86 4.87 -17.58
C ARG A 325 1.84 3.76 -17.45
N VAL A 326 2.34 2.56 -17.16
CA VAL A 326 1.50 1.39 -16.90
C VAL A 326 0.72 1.49 -15.59
N TRP A 327 1.36 1.95 -14.51
CA TRP A 327 0.84 1.83 -13.14
C TRP A 327 0.46 3.15 -12.46
N SER A 328 0.69 4.27 -13.13
CA SER A 328 0.18 5.56 -12.69
C SER A 328 -0.99 5.94 -13.60
N GLY A 329 -2.20 5.99 -13.06
CA GLY A 329 -3.29 6.67 -13.77
C GLY A 329 -2.98 8.15 -13.94
N ARG A 330 -3.69 8.80 -14.87
CA ARG A 330 -4.00 10.22 -14.75
C ARG A 330 -4.91 10.35 -13.54
N MET A 331 -4.34 10.27 -12.34
CA MET A 331 -5.06 10.70 -11.15
C MET A 331 -5.14 12.23 -11.24
N LEU A 332 -6.11 12.71 -12.02
CA LEU A 332 -6.68 14.03 -11.82
C LEU A 332 -7.40 13.93 -10.48
N MET A 333 -6.63 14.11 -9.40
CA MET A 333 -7.20 14.49 -8.11
C MET A 333 -7.72 15.92 -8.24
N THR A 334 -8.76 16.11 -9.06
CA THR A 334 -9.67 17.24 -8.99
C THR A 334 -10.88 16.78 -8.18
N SER A 335 -10.62 16.43 -6.94
CA SER A 335 -11.55 16.68 -5.85
C SER A 335 -10.80 17.62 -4.93
N ALA A 336 -11.50 18.52 -4.25
CA ALA A 336 -11.05 19.25 -3.07
C ALA A 336 -10.74 18.30 -1.89
N ALA A 337 -10.06 17.19 -2.20
CA ALA A 337 -9.60 16.11 -1.36
C ALA A 337 -8.36 15.53 -2.05
N ARG A 338 -7.32 16.36 -2.19
CA ARG A 338 -6.04 15.91 -1.65
C ARG A 338 -6.38 15.52 -0.20
N PRO A 339 -5.97 14.37 0.38
CA PRO A 339 -5.35 14.57 1.67
C PRO A 339 -4.23 15.53 1.31
N GLU A 340 -4.42 16.82 1.62
CA GLU A 340 -3.28 17.66 1.86
C GLU A 340 -2.35 16.75 2.65
N ILE A 341 -1.23 16.37 2.03
CA ILE A 341 -0.07 16.10 2.83
C ILE A 341 0.09 17.46 3.50
N TRP A 342 -0.40 17.55 4.73
CA TRP A 342 -0.13 18.69 5.59
C TRP A 342 1.40 18.75 5.62
N VAL A 343 1.93 19.70 4.86
CA VAL A 343 3.31 20.14 4.95
C VAL A 343 3.20 21.33 5.87
N PRO A 344 3.58 21.20 7.16
CA PRO A 344 3.53 22.33 8.06
C PRO A 344 4.33 23.50 7.48
N ASN A 345 3.80 24.70 7.62
CA ASN A 345 4.60 25.90 7.37
C ASN A 345 5.66 26.07 8.49
N GLU A 346 6.65 26.94 8.27
CA GLU A 346 7.76 27.14 9.21
C GLU A 346 7.29 27.55 10.62
N GLU A 347 6.16 28.24 10.74
CA GLU A 347 5.57 28.63 12.03
C GLU A 347 4.95 27.42 12.77
N GLU A 348 4.32 26.48 12.06
CA GLU A 348 3.76 25.24 12.61
C GLU A 348 4.83 24.20 12.99
N MET A 349 6.05 24.33 12.47
CA MET A 349 7.19 23.45 12.78
C MET A 349 7.83 23.73 14.15
N ILE A 350 7.59 24.91 14.75
CA ILE A 350 8.17 25.32 16.04
C ILE A 350 7.65 24.48 17.22
N HIS A 351 6.45 23.88 17.10
CA HIS A 351 5.86 23.02 18.14
C HIS A 351 6.20 21.54 18.03
N TYR A 352 7.08 21.15 17.10
CA TYR A 352 7.52 19.75 16.90
C TYR A 352 9.03 19.50 17.10
N ALA A 353 9.70 20.37 17.87
CA ALA A 353 11.00 20.05 18.48
C ALA A 353 10.85 18.98 19.60
#